data_AF-A0A2X3UM78-F1
#
_entry.id   AF-A0A2X3UM78-F1
#
_cell.length_a   1.000
_cell.length_b   1.000
_cell.length_c   1.000
_cell.angle_alpha   90.00
_cell.angle_beta   90.00
_cell.angle_gamma   90.00
#
_symmetry.space_group_name_H-M   'P 1'
#
loop_
_entity.id
_entity.type
_entity.pdbx_description
1 polymer ?
#
loop_
_entity_poly.entity_id
_entity_poly.type
_entity_poly.pdbx_seq_one_letter_code
_entity_poly.pdbx_strand_id
1 'polypeptide(L)'
;MDPLSLRYLQPLQNSNFKFKQCLKPTDEGYSEIKGTLFAIFKIIRQKERHYGILLKSKSEELFYLFYYYRLVERKTSDDHYRKNEKIREIIDYINKHYVETLTIEQLSELMGYSKTHFMTIFKQHTGTSCTEFIII
;
A
#
# COMPACT_ATOMS: atom_id res chain seq x y z
N MET A 1 16.20 0.86 16.60
CA MET A 1 14.90 0.18 16.39
C MET A 1 15.09 -0.93 15.38
N ASP A 2 14.42 -2.07 15.56
CA ASP A 2 14.48 -3.20 14.65
C ASP A 2 13.92 -2.84 13.25
N PRO A 3 14.65 -3.11 12.14
CA PRO A 3 14.25 -2.71 10.78
C PRO A 3 12.91 -3.32 10.32
N LEU A 4 12.56 -4.52 10.80
CA LEU A 4 11.31 -5.19 10.48
C LEU A 4 10.13 -4.48 11.16
N SER A 5 10.32 -4.11 12.42
CA SER A 5 9.35 -3.33 13.19
C SER A 5 9.06 -1.97 12.53
N LEU A 6 10.08 -1.30 12.01
CA LEU A 6 9.93 -0.01 11.31
C LEU A 6 9.15 -0.16 9.98
N ARG A 7 9.36 -1.25 9.26
CA ARG A 7 8.74 -1.50 7.95
C ARG A 7 7.28 -1.96 8.04
N TYR A 8 6.93 -2.75 9.05
CA TYR A 8 5.63 -3.42 9.14
C TYR A 8 4.75 -2.89 10.28
N LEU A 9 5.31 -2.53 11.44
CA LEU A 9 4.52 -2.09 12.58
C LEU A 9 4.28 -0.57 12.59
N GLN A 10 5.29 0.23 12.21
CA GLN A 10 5.15 1.69 12.19
C GLN A 10 3.98 2.18 11.34
N PRO A 11 3.74 1.66 10.11
CA PRO A 11 2.64 2.18 9.32
C PRO A 11 1.26 1.64 9.75
N LEU A 12 1.20 0.54 10.53
CA LEU A 12 -0.02 0.11 11.26
C LEU A 12 -0.35 1.05 12.43
N GLN A 13 0.67 1.46 13.20
CA GLN A 13 0.53 2.41 14.32
C GLN A 13 0.11 3.81 13.87
N ASN A 14 0.57 4.23 12.69
CA ASN A 14 0.22 5.52 12.09
C ASN A 14 -1.19 5.53 11.44
N SER A 15 -2.00 4.48 11.63
CA SER A 15 -3.35 4.35 11.05
C SER A 15 -3.40 4.40 9.52
N ASN A 16 -2.29 4.09 8.83
CA ASN A 16 -2.15 4.12 7.37
C ASN A 16 -2.50 2.77 6.70
N PHE A 17 -3.13 1.83 7.41
CA PHE A 17 -3.66 0.59 6.85
C PHE A 17 -5.09 0.33 7.33
N LYS A 18 -5.88 -0.34 6.50
CA LYS A 18 -7.17 -0.94 6.83
C LYS A 18 -7.02 -2.45 6.73
N PHE A 19 -7.52 -3.15 7.72
CA PHE A 19 -7.75 -4.59 7.61
C PHE A 19 -9.03 -4.81 6.81
N LYS A 20 -9.03 -5.81 5.92
CA LYS A 20 -10.27 -6.29 5.30
C LYS A 20 -11.25 -6.69 6.42
N GLN A 21 -12.37 -5.97 6.53
CA GLN A 21 -13.19 -5.97 7.75
C GLN A 21 -13.98 -7.25 8.04
N CYS A 22 -13.92 -8.27 7.19
CA CYS A 22 -14.54 -9.56 7.45
C CYS A 22 -13.80 -10.67 6.68
N LEU A 23 -13.23 -11.61 7.42
CA LEU A 23 -12.74 -12.89 6.89
C LEU A 23 -13.87 -13.91 6.92
N LYS A 24 -14.21 -14.45 5.76
CA LYS A 24 -15.19 -15.53 5.61
C LYS A 24 -14.50 -16.89 5.70
N PRO A 25 -15.20 -17.96 6.12
CA PRO A 25 -14.65 -19.32 6.12
C PRO A 25 -14.15 -19.81 4.76
N THR A 26 -14.62 -19.18 3.67
CA THR A 26 -14.21 -19.46 2.29
C THR A 26 -12.97 -18.68 1.85
N ASP A 27 -12.51 -17.70 2.62
CA ASP A 27 -11.37 -16.88 2.26
C ASP A 27 -10.06 -17.62 2.56
N GLU A 28 -9.09 -17.46 1.66
CA GLU A 28 -7.75 -17.99 1.83
C GLU A 28 -7.10 -17.46 3.11
N GLY A 29 -6.54 -18.36 3.93
CA GLY A 29 -5.93 -18.02 5.21
C GLY A 29 -6.87 -17.88 6.41
N TYR A 30 -8.18 -18.05 6.23
CA TYR A 30 -9.15 -17.99 7.33
C TYR A 30 -8.82 -18.98 8.46
N SER A 31 -8.51 -20.23 8.12
CA SER A 31 -8.26 -21.30 9.09
C SER A 31 -7.01 -21.03 9.93
N GLU A 32 -5.93 -20.64 9.25
CA GLU A 32 -4.63 -20.32 9.86
C GLU A 32 -4.74 -19.12 10.78
N ILE A 33 -5.32 -18.01 10.30
CA ILE A 33 -5.51 -16.78 11.09
C ILE A 33 -6.38 -17.04 12.31
N LYS A 34 -7.49 -17.78 12.12
CA LYS A 34 -8.35 -18.18 13.22
C LYS A 34 -7.56 -19.01 14.24
N GLY A 35 -6.83 -20.03 13.80
CA GLY A 35 -6.00 -20.87 14.67
C GLY A 35 -5.01 -20.05 15.51
N THR A 36 -4.28 -19.13 14.87
CA THR A 36 -3.31 -18.26 15.55
C THR A 36 -3.99 -17.32 16.55
N LEU A 37 -5.16 -16.75 16.23
CA LEU A 37 -5.95 -15.93 17.15
C LEU A 37 -6.42 -16.71 18.39
N PHE A 38 -6.97 -17.91 18.19
CA PHE A 38 -7.39 -18.77 19.31
C PHE A 38 -6.21 -19.20 20.18
N ALA A 39 -5.03 -19.45 19.58
CA ALA A 39 -3.80 -19.71 20.33
C ALA A 39 -3.40 -18.49 21.18
N ILE A 40 -3.45 -17.28 20.63
CA ILE A 40 -3.20 -16.03 21.37
C ILE A 40 -4.16 -15.90 22.57
N PHE A 41 -5.46 -16.12 22.36
CA PHE A 41 -6.44 -16.04 23.45
C PHE A 41 -6.19 -17.09 24.54
N LYS A 42 -5.81 -18.32 24.16
CA LYS A 42 -5.44 -19.35 25.12
C LYS A 42 -4.22 -18.92 25.95
N ILE A 43 -3.17 -18.39 25.33
CA ILE A 43 -1.96 -17.89 26.00
C ILE A 43 -2.31 -16.78 26.99
N ILE A 44 -3.14 -15.80 26.57
CA ILE A 44 -3.56 -14.68 27.43
C ILE A 44 -4.43 -15.16 28.59
N ARG A 45 -5.23 -16.21 28.40
CA ARG A 45 -6.09 -16.76 29.46
C ARG A 45 -5.30 -17.56 30.49
N GLN A 46 -4.33 -18.36 30.05
CA GLN A 46 -3.56 -19.24 30.94
C GLN A 46 -2.45 -18.48 31.68
N LYS A 47 -1.81 -17.49 31.03
CA LYS A 47 -0.68 -16.71 31.58
C LYS A 47 0.38 -17.54 32.29
N GLU A 48 0.76 -18.67 31.69
CA GLU A 48 1.80 -19.54 32.24
C GLU A 48 3.18 -18.86 32.25
N ARG A 49 4.17 -19.52 32.84
CA ARG A 49 5.51 -18.95 33.00
C ARG A 49 6.08 -18.51 31.65
N HIS A 50 6.64 -17.30 31.61
CA HIS A 50 7.25 -16.71 30.40
C HIS A 50 6.29 -16.53 29.20
N TYR A 51 4.97 -16.53 29.41
CA TYR A 51 3.98 -16.41 28.34
C TYR A 51 4.16 -15.19 27.43
N GLY A 52 4.79 -14.11 27.91
CA GLY A 52 5.04 -12.90 27.10
C GLY A 52 5.91 -13.17 25.86
N ILE A 53 6.86 -14.10 25.94
CA ILE A 53 7.71 -14.49 24.81
C ILE A 53 6.88 -15.23 23.76
N LEU A 54 6.09 -16.20 24.21
CA LEU A 54 5.22 -16.99 23.34
C LEU A 54 4.13 -16.11 22.70
N LEU A 55 3.56 -15.17 23.46
CA LEU A 55 2.59 -14.19 22.98
C LEU A 55 3.18 -13.30 21.89
N LYS A 56 4.42 -12.82 22.06
CA LYS A 56 5.12 -12.02 21.05
C LYS A 56 5.32 -12.82 19.76
N SER A 57 5.80 -14.06 19.87
CA SER A 57 5.98 -14.94 18.70
C SER A 57 4.67 -15.17 17.95
N LYS A 58 3.56 -15.45 18.66
CA LYS A 58 2.25 -15.61 18.01
C LYS A 58 1.69 -14.32 17.42
N SER A 59 2.04 -13.17 17.98
CA SER A 59 1.66 -11.87 17.41
C SER A 59 2.39 -11.60 16.08
N GLU A 60 3.67 -11.95 15.99
CA GLU A 60 4.46 -11.84 14.75
C GLU A 60 3.96 -12.81 13.67
N GLU A 61 3.62 -14.04 14.05
CA GLU A 61 2.96 -15.01 13.17
C GLU A 61 1.63 -14.46 12.64
N LEU A 62 0.82 -13.85 13.51
CA LEU A 62 -0.45 -13.24 13.08
C LEU A 62 -0.22 -12.11 12.06
N PHE A 63 0.77 -11.24 12.28
CA PHE A 63 1.12 -10.20 11.32
C PHE A 63 1.62 -10.79 10.00
N TYR A 64 2.47 -11.82 10.05
CA TYR A 64 2.92 -12.53 8.86
C TYR A 64 1.74 -13.05 8.05
N LEU A 65 0.78 -13.73 8.68
CA LEU A 65 -0.40 -14.26 7.99
C LEU A 65 -1.23 -13.13 7.37
N PHE A 66 -1.41 -12.01 8.08
CA PHE A 66 -2.10 -10.85 7.54
C PHE A 66 -1.43 -10.26 6.29
N TYR A 67 -0.09 -10.22 6.24
CA TYR A 67 0.63 -9.78 5.04
C TYR A 67 0.62 -10.83 3.93
N TYR A 68 0.81 -12.11 4.28
CA TYR A 68 0.86 -13.23 3.34
C TYR A 68 -0.45 -13.37 2.55
N TYR A 69 -1.59 -13.32 3.24
CA TYR A 69 -2.92 -13.37 2.61
C TYR A 69 -3.42 -12.00 2.12
N ARG A 70 -2.55 -10.98 2.06
CA ARG A 70 -2.85 -9.64 1.55
C ARG A 70 -4.06 -8.98 2.24
N LEU A 71 -4.24 -9.22 3.53
CA LEU A 71 -5.36 -8.70 4.33
C LEU A 71 -5.09 -7.33 4.94
N VAL A 72 -3.84 -6.85 4.84
CA VAL A 72 -3.39 -5.53 5.25
C VAL A 72 -3.32 -4.65 4.01
N GLU A 73 -4.36 -3.88 3.78
CA GLU A 73 -4.44 -2.90 2.69
C GLU A 73 -3.96 -1.54 3.20
N ARG A 74 -3.11 -0.84 2.46
CA ARG A 74 -2.76 0.55 2.81
C ARG A 74 -4.02 1.39 2.76
N LYS A 75 -4.28 2.12 3.83
CA LYS A 75 -5.25 3.21 3.93
C LYS A 75 -4.66 4.40 3.19
N THR A 76 -4.47 4.27 1.89
CA THR A 76 -4.43 5.44 1.02
C THR A 76 -5.85 5.66 0.56
N SER A 77 -6.35 6.87 0.78
CA SER A 77 -7.16 7.56 -0.22
C SER A 77 -6.97 6.92 -1.60
N ASP A 78 -7.94 6.10 -2.01
CA ASP A 78 -7.95 5.32 -3.27
C ASP A 78 -7.57 6.21 -4.49
N ASP A 79 -7.88 7.49 -4.38
CA ASP A 79 -7.58 8.54 -5.34
C ASP A 79 -6.07 8.87 -5.46
N HIS A 80 -5.31 8.95 -4.37
CA HIS A 80 -3.91 9.39 -4.42
C HIS A 80 -2.97 8.31 -4.96
N TYR A 81 -3.16 7.05 -4.59
CA TYR A 81 -2.30 5.97 -5.11
C TYR A 81 -2.55 5.71 -6.60
N ARG A 82 -3.83 5.68 -7.03
CA ARG A 82 -4.20 5.60 -8.45
C ARG A 82 -3.67 6.78 -9.26
N LYS A 83 -3.72 8.00 -8.71
CA LYS A 83 -3.11 9.18 -9.35
C LYS A 83 -1.60 9.04 -9.49
N ASN A 84 -0.91 8.52 -8.47
CA ASN A 84 0.54 8.38 -8.49
C ASN A 84 1.03 7.26 -9.42
N GLU A 85 0.30 6.15 -9.51
CA GLU A 85 0.59 5.05 -10.43
C GLU A 85 0.40 5.47 -11.89
N LYS A 86 -0.75 6.10 -12.20
CA LYS A 86 -0.99 6.67 -13.54
C LYS A 86 0.05 7.71 -13.94
N ILE A 87 0.54 8.51 -13.00
CA ILE A 87 1.61 9.49 -13.29
C ILE A 87 2.92 8.80 -13.62
N ARG A 88 3.28 7.72 -12.91
CA ARG A 88 4.50 6.96 -13.22
C ARG A 88 4.42 6.34 -14.60
N GLU A 89 3.28 5.74 -14.95
CA GLU A 89 3.04 5.20 -16.29
C GLU A 89 3.20 6.27 -17.38
N ILE A 90 2.70 7.49 -17.14
CA ILE A 90 2.89 8.62 -18.04
C ILE A 90 4.33 9.08 -18.12
N ILE A 91 5.04 9.17 -17.00
CA ILE A 91 6.46 9.55 -17.01
C ILE A 91 7.27 8.51 -17.79
N ASP A 92 6.98 7.23 -17.61
CA ASP A 92 7.61 6.15 -18.36
C ASP A 92 7.25 6.20 -19.85
N TYR A 93 6.01 6.54 -20.18
CA TYR A 93 5.57 6.75 -21.56
C TYR A 93 6.29 7.94 -22.21
N ILE A 94 6.40 9.08 -21.52
CA ILE A 94 7.13 10.25 -21.99
C ILE A 94 8.61 9.92 -22.19
N ASN A 95 9.24 9.22 -21.24
CA ASN A 95 10.64 8.81 -21.35
C ASN A 95 10.87 7.86 -22.53
N LYS A 96 9.91 6.98 -22.84
CA LYS A 96 10.01 6.01 -23.94
C LYS A 96 9.71 6.63 -25.31
N HIS A 97 8.85 7.65 -25.36
CA HIS A 97 8.41 8.34 -26.57
C HIS A 97 8.93 9.80 -26.64
N TYR A 98 10.03 10.12 -25.95
CA TYR A 98 10.58 11.47 -25.85
C TYR A 98 10.96 12.08 -27.23
N VAL A 99 11.19 11.23 -28.23
CA VAL A 99 11.56 11.62 -29.60
C VAL A 99 10.34 12.00 -30.45
N GLU A 100 9.13 11.60 -30.04
CA GLU A 100 7.88 11.94 -30.72
C GLU A 100 7.30 13.24 -30.15
N THR A 101 6.60 14.03 -30.96
CA THR A 101 5.94 15.27 -30.49
C THR A 101 4.77 14.93 -29.57
N LEU A 102 5.05 14.74 -28.29
CA LEU A 102 4.05 14.49 -27.26
C LEU A 102 3.34 15.80 -26.90
N THR A 103 2.01 15.78 -26.92
CA THR A 103 1.19 16.93 -26.53
C THR A 103 0.53 16.70 -25.17
N ILE A 104 0.27 17.78 -24.42
CA ILE A 104 -0.40 17.69 -23.11
C ILE A 104 -1.80 17.11 -23.26
N GLU A 105 -2.45 17.40 -24.39
CA GLU A 105 -3.72 16.85 -24.80
C GLU A 105 -3.70 15.31 -24.73
N GLN A 106 -2.75 14.69 -25.43
CA GLN A 106 -2.61 13.23 -25.51
C GLN A 106 -2.31 12.61 -24.14
N LEU A 107 -1.44 13.23 -23.35
CA LEU A 107 -1.08 12.72 -22.02
C LEU A 107 -2.25 12.84 -21.04
N SER A 108 -3.00 13.94 -21.10
CA SER A 108 -4.19 14.13 -20.25
C SER A 108 -5.30 13.12 -20.58
N GLU A 109 -5.50 12.85 -21.88
CA GLU A 109 -6.47 11.88 -22.37
C GLU A 109 -6.09 10.44 -21.98
N LEU A 110 -4.80 10.08 -22.10
CA LEU A 110 -4.26 8.79 -21.67
C LEU A 110 -4.51 8.53 -20.17
N MET A 111 -4.48 9.55 -19.32
CA MET A 111 -4.80 9.42 -17.89
C MET A 111 -6.30 9.45 -17.57
N GLY A 112 -7.14 9.91 -18.50
CA GLY A 112 -8.55 10.18 -18.28
C GLY A 112 -8.80 11.41 -17.40
N TYR A 113 -7.91 12.40 -17.45
CA TYR A 113 -8.01 13.65 -16.68
C TYR A 113 -8.12 14.87 -17.60
N SER A 114 -8.73 15.95 -17.11
CA SER A 114 -8.65 17.24 -17.79
C SER A 114 -7.21 17.77 -17.75
N LYS A 115 -6.82 18.57 -18.75
CA LYS A 115 -5.47 19.18 -18.84
C LYS A 115 -5.04 19.87 -17.55
N THR A 116 -5.93 20.64 -16.95
CA THR A 116 -5.67 21.38 -15.71
C THR A 116 -5.41 20.44 -14.53
N HIS A 117 -6.21 19.37 -14.41
CA HIS A 117 -6.04 18.38 -13.35
C HIS A 117 -4.74 17.60 -13.54
N PHE A 118 -4.48 17.15 -14.77
CA PHE A 118 -3.24 16.50 -15.15
C PHE A 118 -2.01 17.34 -14.80
N MET A 119 -1.94 18.61 -15.24
CA MET A 119 -0.81 19.50 -14.96
C MET A 119 -0.59 19.72 -13.46
N THR A 120 -1.67 19.86 -12.69
CA THR A 120 -1.58 20.05 -11.24
C THR A 120 -0.95 18.82 -10.57
N ILE A 121 -1.42 17.63 -10.91
CA ILE A 121 -0.92 16.39 -10.31
C ILE A 121 0.50 16.09 -10.82
N PHE A 122 0.77 16.32 -12.11
CA PHE A 122 2.11 16.14 -12.71
C PHE A 122 3.13 17.01 -11.98
N LYS A 123 2.86 18.31 -11.84
CA LYS A 123 3.75 19.24 -11.13
C LYS A 123 3.94 18.89 -9.66
N GLN A 124 2.90 18.42 -8.98
CA GLN A 124 3.01 17.93 -7.60
C GLN A 124 3.95 16.72 -7.49
N HIS A 125 4.02 15.90 -8.53
CA HIS A 125 4.81 14.67 -8.56
C HIS A 125 6.24 14.85 -9.03
N THR A 126 6.46 15.62 -10.10
CA THR A 126 7.77 15.79 -10.73
C THR A 126 8.49 17.05 -10.27
N GLY A 127 7.79 17.98 -9.61
CA GLY A 127 8.30 19.29 -9.22
C GLY A 127 8.39 20.30 -10.37
N THR A 128 8.17 19.88 -11.61
CA THR A 128 8.29 20.69 -12.84
C THR A 128 7.03 20.62 -13.69
N SER A 129 6.81 21.60 -14.56
CA SER A 129 5.66 21.56 -15.47
C SER A 129 5.83 20.47 -16.52
N CYS A 130 4.74 19.81 -16.93
CA CYS A 130 4.78 18.84 -18.02
C CYS A 130 5.25 19.48 -19.35
N THR A 131 4.93 20.76 -19.59
CA THR A 131 5.49 21.53 -20.73
C THR A 131 7.01 21.61 -20.68
N GLU A 132 7.59 21.83 -19.51
CA GLU A 132 9.05 21.91 -19.34
C GLU A 132 9.70 20.54 -19.47
N PHE A 133 8.99 19.49 -19.05
CA PHE A 133 9.47 18.11 -19.10
C PHE A 133 9.53 17.55 -20.53
N ILE A 134 8.65 17.99 -21.44
CA ILE A 134 8.60 17.54 -22.84
C ILE A 134 9.58 18.31 -23.76
N ILE A 135 10.08 19.47 -23.32
CA ILE A 135 10.97 20.34 -24.13
C ILE A 135 12.47 19.97 -23.97
N ILE A 136 12.85 19.12 -23.00
CA ILE A 136 14.25 18.77 -22.65
C ILE A 136 14.76 17.52 -23.37
#